data_AF-A0A3D5IYU7-F1
#
_entry.id   AF-A0A3D5IYU7-F1
#
_cell.length_a   1.000
_cell.length_b   1.000
_cell.length_c   1.000
_cell.angle_alpha   90.00
_cell.angle_beta   90.00
_cell.angle_gamma   90.00
#
_symmetry.space_group_name_H-M   'P 1'
#
loop_
_entity.id
_entity.type
_entity.pdbx_description
1 polymer ?
#
loop_
_entity_poly.entity_id
_entity_poly.type
_entity_poly.pdbx_seq_one_letter_code
_entity_poly.pdbx_strand_id
1 'polypeptide(L)' 'MDILLIIAVILILLLWFWAIWDVSRSRFENTYLKLAWLLAVLLFPVLGSIFYFQLKKNFTIKERKFKPDFSKAKPN' A
#
# COMPACT_ATOMS: atom_id res chain seq x y z
N MET A 1 4.91 1.20 -33.72
CA MET A 1 5.54 1.65 -32.45
C MET A 1 4.51 2.22 -31.48
N ASP A 2 3.39 2.75 -32.00
CA ASP A 2 2.35 3.42 -31.21
C ASP A 2 1.56 2.47 -30.31
N ILE A 3 1.34 1.23 -30.75
CA ILE A 3 0.61 0.22 -29.97
C ILE A 3 1.32 -0.11 -28.64
N LEU A 4 2.65 -0.21 -28.66
CA LEU A 4 3.43 -0.46 -27.44
C LEU A 4 3.32 0.69 -26.44
N LEU A 5 3.33 1.94 -26.94
CA LEU A 5 3.12 3.12 -26.11
C LEU A 5 1.72 3.15 -25.50
N ILE A 6 0.69 2.83 -26.30
CA ILE A 6 -0.70 2.77 -25.82
C ILE A 6 -0.83 1.73 -24.70
N ILE A 7 -0.27 0.52 -24.89
CA ILE A 7 -0.28 -0.54 -23.88
C ILE A 7 0.44 -0.09 -22.61
N ALA A 8 1.61 0.56 -22.73
CA ALA A 8 2.36 1.07 -21.59
C ALA A 8 1.58 2.13 -20.80
N VAL A 9 0.91 3.06 -21.49
CA VAL A 9 0.08 4.08 -20.86
C VAL A 9 -1.09 3.45 -20.11
N ILE A 10 -1.76 2.46 -20.70
CA ILE A 10 -2.87 1.74 -20.04
C ILE A 10 -2.37 1.02 -18.79
N LEU A 11 -1.23 0.34 -18.85
CA LEU A 11 -0.61 -0.32 -17.70
C LEU A 11 -0.27 0.66 -16.58
N ILE A 12 0.28 1.82 -16.92
CA ILE A 12 0.59 2.89 -15.96
C ILE A 12 -0.69 3.38 -15.28
N LEU A 13 -1.75 3.63 -16.06
CA LEU A 13 -3.03 4.07 -15.51
C LEU A 13 -3.64 3.01 -14.60
N LEU A 14 -3.65 1.74 -15.01
CA LEU A 14 -4.15 0.63 -14.18
C LEU A 14 -3.39 0.54 -12.86
N LEU A 15 -2.06 0.62 -12.91
CA LEU A 15 -1.22 0.56 -11.71
C LEU A 15 -1.43 1.77 -10.79
N TRP A 16 -1.62 2.95 -11.38
CA TRP A 16 -1.90 4.17 -10.64
C TRP A 16 -3.25 4.15 -9.93
N PHE A 17 -4.32 3.80 -10.65
CA PHE A 17 -5.66 3.63 -10.06
C PHE A 17 -5.66 2.57 -8.97
N TRP A 18 -4.95 1.46 -9.19
CA TRP A 18 -4.81 0.41 -8.20
C TRP A 18 -4.08 0.89 -6.94
N ALA A 19 -3.01 1.69 -7.09
CA ALA A 19 -2.30 2.27 -5.95
C ALA A 19 -3.20 3.22 -5.14
N ILE A 20 -3.99 4.08 -5.79
CA ILE A 20 -4.95 4.97 -5.10
C ILE A 20 -5.97 4.16 -4.31
N TRP A 21 -6.56 3.13 -4.94
CA TRP A 21 -7.52 2.24 -4.30
C TRP A 21 -6.90 1.52 -3.10
N ASP A 22 -5.69 1.00 -3.25
CA ASP A 22 -4.95 0.29 -2.21
C ASP A 22 -4.61 1.22 -1.02
N VAL A 23 -4.15 2.46 -1.28
CA VAL A 23 -3.93 3.47 -0.24
C VAL A 23 -5.23 3.79 0.50
N SER A 24 -6.33 4.00 -0.24
CA SER A 24 -7.63 4.34 0.37
C SER A 24 -8.14 3.22 1.28
N ARG A 25 -7.99 1.95 0.86
CA ARG A 25 -8.47 0.79 1.62
C ARG A 25 -7.51 0.34 2.73
N SER A 26 -6.23 0.62 2.61
CA SER A 26 -5.22 0.21 3.59
C SER A 26 -5.42 0.90 4.94
N ARG A 27 -5.22 0.13 6.00
CA ARG A 27 -5.18 0.64 7.38
C ARG A 27 -3.74 1.03 7.71
N PHE A 28 -3.50 2.33 7.67
CA PHE A 28 -2.24 2.93 8.11
C PHE A 28 -2.26 3.12 9.62
N GLU A 29 -1.09 3.03 10.24
CA GLU A 29 -0.92 3.33 11.67
C GLU A 29 -1.18 4.80 11.98
N ASN A 30 -0.90 5.68 11.02
CA ASN A 30 -1.06 7.12 11.16
C ASN A 30 -1.84 7.71 9.96
N THR A 31 -2.91 8.45 10.26
CA THR A 31 -3.76 9.13 9.27
C THR A 31 -2.98 10.16 8.44
N TYR A 32 -2.02 10.88 9.04
CA TYR A 32 -1.20 11.85 8.32
C TYR A 32 -0.29 11.17 7.29
N LEU A 33 0.26 10.00 7.62
CA LEU A 33 1.06 9.20 6.68
C LEU A 33 0.22 8.67 5.53
N LYS A 34 -1.03 8.25 5.81
CA LYS A 34 -1.99 7.85 4.77
C LYS A 34 -2.24 8.99 3.78
N LEU A 35 -2.50 10.20 4.30
CA LEU A 35 -2.74 11.38 3.47
C LEU A 35 -1.49 11.76 2.65
N ALA A 36 -0.30 11.72 3.25
CA ALA A 36 0.95 11.99 2.54
C ALA A 36 1.18 11.00 1.39
N TRP A 37 0.94 9.71 1.61
CA TRP A 37 1.03 8.70 0.56
C TRP A 37 -0.02 8.88 -0.54
N LEU A 38 -1.24 9.26 -0.17
CA LEU A 38 -2.31 9.53 -1.14
C LEU A 38 -1.94 10.72 -2.03
N LEU A 39 -1.43 11.82 -1.43
CA LEU A 39 -0.90 12.97 -2.16
C LEU A 39 0.29 12.62 -3.05
N ALA A 40 1.23 11.81 -2.55
CA ALA A 40 2.40 11.38 -3.33
C ALA A 40 2.00 10.55 -4.55
N VAL A 41 1.08 9.59 -4.40
CA VAL A 41 0.55 8.78 -5.51
C VAL A 41 -0.26 9.64 -6.48
N LEU A 42 -1.05 10.59 -5.99
CA LEU A 42 -1.87 11.47 -6.83
C LEU A 42 -1.02 12.42 -7.68
N LEU A 43 0.01 13.04 -7.10
CA LEU A 43 0.90 13.98 -7.80
C LEU A 43 1.92 13.27 -8.70
N PHE A 44 2.35 12.06 -8.33
CA PHE A 44 3.35 11.29 -9.04
C PHE A 44 2.82 9.90 -9.41
N PRO A 45 2.08 9.74 -10.52
CA PRO A 45 1.38 8.50 -10.83
C PRO A 45 2.29 7.28 -11.00
N VAL A 46 3.47 7.45 -11.59
CA VAL A 46 4.44 6.36 -11.76
C VAL A 46 5.30 6.21 -10.51
N LEU A 47 6.07 7.25 -10.16
CA LEU A 47 7.02 7.21 -9.06
C LEU A 47 6.33 6.99 -7.72
N GLY A 48 5.26 7.73 -7.43
CA GLY A 48 4.49 7.64 -6.18
C GLY A 48 3.91 6.25 -5.98
N SER A 49 3.36 5.63 -7.04
CA SER A 49 2.85 4.25 -6.98
C SER A 49 3.96 3.23 -6.70
N ILE A 50 5.12 3.35 -7.37
CA ILE A 50 6.26 2.45 -7.16
C ILE A 50 6.77 2.56 -5.72
N PHE A 51 7.03 3.78 -5.26
CA PHE A 51 7.50 4.03 -3.90
C PHE A 51 6.49 3.53 -2.86
N TYR A 52 5.19 3.75 -3.12
CA TYR A 52 4.13 3.27 -2.25
C TYR A 52 4.18 1.75 -2.08
N PHE A 53 4.20 0.99 -3.18
CA PHE A 53 4.22 -0.48 -3.08
C PHE A 53 5.47 -1.03 -2.39
N GLN A 54 6.63 -0.37 -2.57
CA GLN A 54 7.87 -0.78 -1.91
C GLN A 54 7.84 -0.49 -0.41
N LEU A 55 7.36 0.69 -0.02
CA LEU A 55 7.50 1.20 1.35
C LEU A 55 6.26 0.97 2.23
N LYS A 56 5.09 0.65 1.65
CA LYS A 56 3.83 0.50 2.42
C LYS A 56 3.95 -0.46 3.59
N LYS A 57 4.73 -1.54 3.44
CA LYS A 57 4.96 -2.58 4.47
C LYS A 57 5.52 -2.03 5.79
N ASN A 58 6.15 -0.85 5.76
CA ASN A 58 6.72 -0.21 6.94
C ASN A 58 5.72 0.74 7.64
N PHE A 59 4.66 1.15 6.96
CA PHE A 59 3.71 2.18 7.44
C PHE A 59 2.27 1.67 7.60
N THR A 60 1.95 0.52 7.00
CA THR A 60 0.67 -0.16 7.18
C THR A 60 0.71 -1.08 8.39
N ILE A 61 -0.40 -1.14 9.14
CA ILE A 61 -0.53 -2.03 10.29
C ILE A 61 -0.27 -3.47 9.81
N LYS A 62 0.81 -4.09 10.30
CA LYS A 62 1.06 -5.51 10.03
C LYS A 62 -0.06 -6.32 10.66
N GLU A 63 -0.60 -7.29 9.91
CA GLU A 63 -1.55 -8.23 10.49
C GLU A 63 -0.93 -8.84 11.75
N ARG A 64 -1.60 -8.65 12.89
CA ARG A 64 -1.14 -9.20 14.16
C ARG A 64 -1.16 -10.71 14.03
N LYS A 65 0.03 -11.33 13.91
CA LYS A 65 0.14 -12.78 14.02
C LYS A 65 -0.34 -13.17 15.41
N PHE A 66 -1.47 -13.87 15.48
CA PHE A 66 -1.99 -14.40 16.73
C PHE A 66 -0.98 -15.39 17.30
N LYS A 67 -0.22 -14.95 18.31
CA LYS A 67 0.69 -15.77 19.11
C LYS A 67 0.10 -15.87 20.52
N PRO A 68 -0.87 -16.76 20.76
CA PRO A 68 -1.42 -16.96 22.08
C PRO A 68 -0.35 -17.56 23.00
N ASP A 69 -0.20 -16.97 24.18
CA ASP A 69 0.65 -17.49 25.23
C ASP A 69 -0.19 -18.38 26.15
N PHE A 70 -0.09 -19.70 25.95
CA PHE A 70 -0.81 -20.68 26.76
C PHE A 70 -0.08 -21.04 28.06
N SER A 71 1.12 -20.49 28.33
CA SER A 71 1.87 -20.78 29.56
C SER A 71 1.10 -20.36 30.82
N LYS A 72 0.26 -19.32 30.70
CA LYS A 72 -0.59 -18.79 31.77
C LYS A 72 -1.85 -19.61 32.05
N ALA A 73 -2.21 -20.54 31.17
CA ALA A 73 -3.41 -21.36 31.29
C ALA A 73 -3.16 -22.69 32.02
N LYS A 74 -1.91 -22.97 32.45
CA LYS A 74 -1.57 -24.21 33.14
C LYS A 74 -1.79 -24.05 34.65
N PRO A 75 -2.72 -24.78 35.27
CA PRO A 75 -2.84 -24.78 36.73
C PRO A 75 -1.64 -25.51 37.36
N ASN A 76 -1.21 -25.01 38.53
CA ASN A 76 -0.11 -25.55 39.34
C ASN A 76 -0.44 -26.93 39.90
#